data_AF-A0A172WIJ6-F1
#
_entry.id   AF-A0A172WIJ6-F1
#
_cell.length_a   1.000
_cell.length_b   1.000
_cell.length_c   1.000
_cell.angle_alpha   90.00
_cell.angle_beta   90.00
_cell.angle_gamma   90.00
#
_symmetry.space_group_name_H-M   'P 1'
#
loop_
_entity.id
_entity.type
_entity.pdbx_description
1 polymer ?
#
loop_
_entity_poly.entity_id
_entity_poly.type
_entity_poly.pdbx_seq_one_letter_code
_entity_poly.pdbx_strand_id
1 'polypeptide(L)'
;MADVEISRDNYLVIGKTDAVEIDVDTFLCKGCGICVEMCPRKVFEWSKELSEKGVHYPVPAAADKCVRCKLCELLCPDFAISVR
;
A
#
# COMPACT_ATOMS: atom_id res chain seq x y z
N MET A 1 12.84 -15.26 4.05
CA MET A 1 12.36 -13.93 3.63
C MET A 1 11.62 -14.19 2.33
N ALA A 2 10.31 -13.95 2.29
CA ALA A 2 9.55 -14.19 1.07
C ALA A 2 9.88 -13.09 0.06
N ASP A 3 9.95 -13.43 -1.22
CA ASP A 3 10.16 -12.46 -2.28
C ASP A 3 8.88 -11.61 -2.41
N VAL A 4 9.02 -10.30 -2.17
CA VAL A 4 7.94 -9.33 -2.38
C VAL A 4 8.11 -8.76 -3.78
N GLU A 5 7.13 -9.00 -4.64
CA GLU A 5 7.06 -8.39 -5.97
C GLU A 5 6.29 -7.06 -5.87
N ILE A 6 6.94 -5.97 -6.29
CA ILE A 6 6.28 -4.67 -6.43
C ILE A 6 6.07 -4.39 -7.91
N SER A 7 4.84 -4.12 -8.30
CA SER A 7 4.48 -3.76 -9.66
C SER A 7 3.51 -2.58 -9.70
N ARG A 8 3.38 -1.96 -10.87
CA ARG A 8 2.44 -0.87 -11.11
C ARG A 8 1.64 -1.16 -12.37
N ASP A 9 0.32 -1.19 -12.24
CA ASP A 9 -0.63 -1.26 -13.35
C ASP A 9 -1.51 0.00 -13.33
N ASN A 10 -1.22 0.93 -14.24
CA ASN A 10 -1.84 2.26 -14.26
C ASN A 10 -1.69 2.98 -12.90
N TYR A 11 -2.82 3.17 -12.20
CA TYR A 11 -2.88 3.81 -10.89
C TYR A 11 -2.73 2.81 -9.73
N LEU A 12 -2.72 1.51 -9.99
CA LEU A 12 -2.60 0.50 -8.94
C LEU A 12 -1.14 0.14 -8.73
N VAL A 13 -0.64 0.44 -7.53
CA VAL A 13 0.66 -0.04 -7.05
C VAL A 13 0.41 -1.26 -6.18
N ILE A 14 1.02 -2.37 -6.60
CA ILE A 14 0.71 -3.70 -6.07
C ILE A 14 1.95 -4.23 -5.35
N GLY A 15 1.77 -4.69 -4.12
CA GLY A 15 2.77 -5.50 -3.42
C GLY A 15 2.25 -6.91 -3.21
N LYS A 16 2.94 -7.88 -3.77
CA LYS A 16 2.48 -9.26 -3.86
C LYS A 16 3.50 -10.25 -3.32
N THR A 17 2.98 -11.28 -2.67
CA THR A 17 3.68 -12.52 -2.32
C THR A 17 2.75 -13.69 -2.64
N ASP A 18 3.24 -14.92 -2.44
CA ASP A 18 2.38 -16.12 -2.55
C ASP A 18 1.19 -16.11 -1.57
N ALA A 19 1.30 -15.38 -0.47
CA ALA A 19 0.32 -15.40 0.61
C ALA A 19 -0.61 -14.20 0.65
N VAL A 20 -0.23 -13.05 0.10
CA VAL A 20 -0.98 -11.79 0.22
C VAL A 20 -0.73 -10.88 -0.98
N GLU A 21 -1.76 -10.13 -1.36
CA GLU A 21 -1.71 -9.09 -2.38
C GLU A 21 -2.30 -7.79 -1.79
N ILE A 22 -1.56 -6.69 -1.92
CA ILE A 22 -1.95 -5.37 -1.41
C ILE A 22 -1.93 -4.40 -2.56
N ASP A 23 -3.09 -3.81 -2.86
CA ASP A 23 -3.23 -2.81 -3.91
C ASP A 23 -3.36 -1.42 -3.27
N VAL A 24 -2.65 -0.45 -3.84
CA VAL A 24 -2.78 0.98 -3.50
C VAL A 24 -3.15 1.73 -4.77
N ASP A 25 -4.35 2.31 -4.81
CA ASP A 25 -4.80 3.17 -5.89
C ASP A 25 -4.25 4.59 -5.69
N THR A 26 -3.26 4.98 -6.50
CA THR A 26 -2.59 6.28 -6.46
C THR A 26 -3.47 7.42 -6.93
N PHE A 27 -4.51 7.12 -7.72
CA PHE A 27 -5.50 8.10 -8.15
C PHE A 27 -6.47 8.41 -7.02
N LEU A 28 -6.83 7.45 -6.17
CA LEU A 28 -7.65 7.71 -4.97
C LEU A 28 -6.83 8.29 -3.82
N CYS A 29 -5.62 7.78 -3.61
CA CYS A 29 -4.74 8.16 -2.50
C CYS A 29 -4.41 9.66 -2.49
N LYS A 30 -4.48 10.26 -1.29
CA LYS A 30 -4.16 11.68 -1.05
C LYS A 30 -2.86 11.88 -0.26
N GLY A 31 -2.09 10.82 -0.02
CA GLY A 31 -0.80 10.90 0.68
C GLY A 31 -0.91 11.25 2.18
N CYS A 32 -2.01 10.89 2.85
CA CYS A 32 -2.23 11.26 4.26
C CYS A 32 -1.37 10.49 5.28
N GLY A 33 -0.80 9.34 4.89
CA GLY A 33 0.14 8.57 5.73
C GLY A 33 -0.47 7.72 6.83
N ILE A 34 -1.80 7.71 7.00
CA ILE A 34 -2.48 6.93 8.06
C ILE A 34 -2.10 5.45 7.99
N CYS A 35 -2.08 4.84 6.81
CA CYS A 35 -1.70 3.43 6.63
C CYS A 35 -0.23 3.15 6.96
N VAL A 36 0.67 4.09 6.68
CA VAL A 36 2.11 3.99 6.98
C VAL A 36 2.33 4.00 8.49
N GLU A 37 1.66 4.93 9.19
CA GLU A 37 1.81 5.07 10.64
C GLU A 37 1.12 3.94 11.41
N MET A 38 -0.14 3.65 11.07
CA MET A 38 -0.99 2.74 11.84
C MET A 38 -0.70 1.25 11.58
N CYS A 39 -0.01 0.90 10.49
CA CYS A 39 0.31 -0.50 10.22
C CYS A 39 1.27 -1.04 11.31
N PRO A 40 0.83 -1.97 12.19
CA PRO A 40 1.67 -2.46 13.28
C PRO A 40 2.84 -3.32 12.79
N ARG A 41 2.80 -3.75 11.53
CA ARG A 41 3.82 -4.57 10.87
C ARG A 41 4.77 -3.75 10.00
N LYS A 42 4.54 -2.43 9.88
CA LYS A 42 5.34 -1.50 9.07
C LYS A 42 5.55 -2.02 7.63
N VAL A 43 4.44 -2.36 6.99
CA VAL A 43 4.39 -2.91 5.62
C VAL A 43 4.71 -1.85 4.55
N PHE A 44 4.32 -0.61 4.82
CA PHE A 44 4.35 0.47 3.83
C PHE A 44 5.59 1.35 3.97
N GLU A 45 6.16 1.73 2.83
CA GLU A 45 7.16 2.78 2.69
C GLU A 45 6.60 3.92 1.82
N TRP A 46 7.20 5.09 1.83
CA TRP A 46 6.80 6.18 0.95
C TRP A 46 7.37 5.99 -0.46
N SER A 47 6.56 6.27 -1.49
CA SER A 47 7.00 6.31 -2.88
C SER A 47 8.12 7.35 -3.06
N LYS A 48 9.06 7.09 -3.96
CA LYS A 48 10.06 8.10 -4.38
C LYS A 48 9.49 9.08 -5.40
N GLU A 49 8.51 8.63 -6.17
CA GLU A 49 7.80 9.40 -7.19
C GLU A 49 6.49 9.97 -6.66
N LEU A 50 6.03 11.05 -7.30
CA LEU A 50 4.73 11.65 -7.03
C LEU A 50 3.64 10.95 -7.85
N SER A 51 2.44 10.83 -7.28
CA SER A 51 1.25 10.40 -8.03
C SER A 51 0.74 11.50 -8.96
N GLU A 52 -0.32 11.18 -9.68
CA GLU A 52 -1.08 12.07 -10.57
C GLU A 52 -1.63 13.30 -9.83
N LYS A 53 -1.75 13.22 -8.50
CA LYS A 53 -2.21 14.30 -7.62
C LYS A 53 -1.07 15.09 -6.99
N GLY A 54 0.19 14.80 -7.35
CA GLY A 54 1.36 15.50 -6.82
C GLY A 54 1.70 15.13 -5.37
N VAL A 55 1.29 13.94 -4.90
CA VAL A 55 1.55 13.47 -3.53
C VAL A 55 2.38 12.18 -3.55
N HIS A 56 3.19 11.98 -2.51
CA HIS A 56 3.77 10.67 -2.24
C HIS A 56 2.69 9.70 -1.75
N TYR A 57 2.74 8.46 -2.20
CA TYR A 57 1.78 7.42 -1.86
C TYR A 57 2.49 6.24 -1.17
N PRO A 58 1.77 5.43 -0.39
CA PRO A 58 2.37 4.28 0.29
C PRO A 58 2.65 3.14 -0.70
N VAL A 59 3.85 2.57 -0.64
CA VAL A 59 4.28 1.38 -1.37
C VAL A 59 4.32 0.21 -0.39
N PRO A 60 3.62 -0.92 -0.63
CA PRO A 60 3.62 -2.11 0.23
C PRO A 60 4.93 -2.93 0.12
N ALA A 61 6.08 -2.30 0.37
CA ALA A 61 7.42 -2.87 0.19
C ALA A 61 7.72 -4.10 1.06
N ALA A 62 7.04 -4.26 2.20
CA ALA A 62 7.18 -5.41 3.10
C ALA A 62 5.88 -6.21 3.20
N ALA A 63 5.25 -6.51 2.05
CA ALA A 63 4.01 -7.26 1.97
C ALA A 63 4.09 -8.63 2.66
N ASP A 64 5.27 -9.27 2.70
CA ASP A 64 5.54 -10.52 3.41
C ASP A 64 5.26 -10.46 4.93
N LYS A 65 5.25 -9.26 5.52
CA LYS A 65 4.93 -9.04 6.94
C LYS A 65 3.44 -8.82 7.20
N CYS A 66 2.62 -8.67 6.15
CA CYS A 66 1.20 -8.40 6.27
C CYS A 66 0.46 -9.63 6.82
N VAL A 67 -0.40 -9.41 7.80
CA VAL A 67 -1.23 -10.46 8.43
C VAL A 67 -2.71 -10.32 8.07
N ARG A 68 -3.03 -9.54 7.03
CA ARG A 68 -4.40 -9.26 6.56
C ARG A 68 -5.36 -8.78 7.65
N CYS A 69 -4.88 -7.95 8.58
CA CYS A 69 -5.73 -7.34 9.61
C CYS A 69 -6.71 -6.29 9.08
N LYS A 70 -6.54 -5.83 7.83
CA LYS A 70 -7.39 -4.85 7.13
C LYS A 70 -7.48 -3.46 7.76
N LEU A 71 -6.68 -3.15 8.78
CA LEU A 71 -6.67 -1.81 9.40
C LEU A 71 -6.37 -0.69 8.42
N CYS A 72 -5.45 -0.90 7.46
CA CYS A 72 -5.16 0.08 6.42
C CYS A 72 -6.33 0.33 5.47
N GLU A 73 -7.16 -0.68 5.19
CA GLU A 73 -8.39 -0.52 4.40
C GLU A 73 -9.44 0.24 5.20
N LEU A 74 -9.66 -0.17 6.46
CA LEU A 74 -10.68 0.41 7.34
C LEU A 74 -10.41 1.88 7.70
N LEU A 75 -9.15 2.26 7.85
CA LEU A 75 -8.75 3.61 8.24
C LEU A 75 -8.48 4.53 7.05
N CYS A 76 -8.44 4.00 5.82
CA CYS A 76 -8.24 4.83 4.64
C CYS A 76 -9.51 5.66 4.38
N PRO A 77 -9.48 7.00 4.50
CA PRO A 77 -10.67 7.83 4.30
C PRO A 77 -11.16 7.84 2.85
N ASP A 78 -10.31 7.43 1.91
CA ASP A 78 -10.57 7.45 0.47
C ASP A 78 -10.70 6.03 -0.13
N PHE A 79 -10.67 4.98 0.71
CA PHE A 79 -10.71 3.57 0.28
C PHE A 79 -9.68 3.21 -0.80
N ALA A 80 -8.51 3.86 -0.76
CA ALA A 80 -7.45 3.72 -1.75
C ALA A 80 -6.59 2.46 -1.57
N ILE A 81 -6.89 1.60 -0.59
CA ILE A 81 -6.09 0.40 -0.27
C ILE A 81 -7.02 -0.81 -0.20
N SER A 82 -6.58 -1.92 -0.80
CA SER A 82 -7.24 -3.22 -0.75
C SER A 82 -6.24 -4.30 -0.32
N VAL A 83 -6.66 -5.26 0.51
CA VAL A 83 -5.82 -6.38 0.96
C VAL A 83 -6.54 -7.72 0.71
N ARG A 84 -5.87 -8.61 -0.04
CA ARG A 84 -6.34 -9.96 -0.44
C ARG A 84 -5.41 -11.05 0.09
#